data_AF-A0A359CSY3-F1
#
_entry.id   AF-A0A359CSY3-F1
#
_cell.length_a   1.000
_cell.length_b   1.000
_cell.length_c   1.000
_cell.angle_alpha   90.00
_cell.angle_beta   90.00
_cell.angle_gamma   90.00
#
_symmetry.space_group_name_H-M   'P 1'
#
loop_
_entity.id
_entity.type
_entity.pdbx_description
1 polymer ?
#
loop_
_entity_poly.entity_id
_entity_poly.type
_entity_poly.pdbx_seq_one_letter_code
_entity_poly.pdbx_strand_id
1 'polypeptide(L)'
;LYNSGVTGLAVPGTATLRWTISNAPCAASTDDVVITTTACFTCGGTLAINHVIGVVAPETKSVNYGTVSSTLGGTGTKCWITQNLGSTNQAGSATDATDAAAGWYWQFNHMQGYKYDGTTRTPGTAWINPISETSDWLAVNDPCTIELGTGWRIPTSTEWTNADATGAWNNYNEAYNSVLKLHAAGISMYSDGSLSDRAIYGFYWSSTLFTDANNARSLTILSSGSYPNVNNNAYGHSLRCIKD
;
A
#
# COMPACT_ATOMS: atom_id res chain seq x y z
N LEU A 1 -33.06 8.64 28.66
CA LEU A 1 -31.67 8.35 28.23
C LEU A 1 -30.92 9.67 28.25
N TYR A 2 -29.99 9.83 29.19
CA TYR A 2 -29.08 10.98 29.21
C TYR A 2 -27.83 10.57 28.45
N ASN A 3 -27.48 11.30 27.39
CA ASN A 3 -26.25 11.10 26.65
C ASN A 3 -25.21 12.11 27.17
N SER A 4 -24.02 11.64 27.49
CA SER A 4 -22.86 12.50 27.79
C SER A 4 -22.10 12.79 26.50
N GLY A 5 -21.78 14.06 26.24
CA GLY A 5 -20.98 14.49 25.09
C GLY A 5 -19.55 14.84 25.51
N VAL A 6 -18.57 14.38 24.73
CA VAL A 6 -17.15 14.73 24.88
C VAL A 6 -16.74 15.53 23.65
N THR A 7 -16.20 16.74 23.85
CA THR A 7 -15.76 17.64 22.77
C THR A 7 -14.34 18.14 23.04
N GLY A 8 -13.67 18.74 22.05
CA GLY A 8 -12.37 19.38 22.24
C GLY A 8 -11.16 18.43 22.30
N LEU A 9 -11.31 17.17 21.89
CA LEU A 9 -10.23 16.17 21.82
C LEU A 9 -9.23 16.41 20.66
N ALA A 10 -8.81 17.67 20.45
CA ALA A 10 -7.97 18.06 19.31
C ALA A 10 -6.46 17.82 19.51
N VAL A 11 -6.03 17.64 20.77
CA VAL A 11 -4.62 17.40 21.12
C VAL A 11 -4.41 15.90 21.30
N PRO A 12 -3.31 15.31 20.80
CA PRO A 12 -2.99 13.92 21.05
C PRO A 12 -2.87 13.65 22.55
N GLY A 13 -3.49 12.59 23.04
CA GLY A 13 -3.49 12.28 24.46
C GLY A 13 -4.49 11.18 24.81
N THR A 14 -4.60 10.89 26.10
CA THR A 14 -5.58 9.94 26.62
C THR A 14 -6.48 10.65 27.62
N ALA A 15 -7.80 10.55 27.41
CA ALA A 15 -8.81 10.99 28.34
C ALA A 15 -9.49 9.75 28.95
N THR A 16 -9.43 9.62 30.27
CA THR A 16 -10.15 8.55 30.99
C THR A 16 -11.41 9.12 31.60
N LEU A 17 -12.55 8.63 31.15
CA LEU A 17 -13.85 8.92 31.73
C LEU A 17 -14.15 7.84 32.76
N ARG A 18 -14.14 8.21 34.04
CA ARG A 18 -14.51 7.33 35.14
C ARG A 18 -15.91 7.65 35.62
N TRP A 19 -16.78 6.65 35.73
CA TRP A 19 -18.03 6.79 36.47
C TRP A 19 -17.95 6.03 37.80
N THR A 20 -18.58 6.60 38.81
CA THR A 20 -18.65 6.02 40.16
C THR A 20 -20.11 5.84 40.54
N ILE A 21 -20.50 4.64 40.95
CA ILE A 21 -21.81 4.36 41.54
C ILE A 21 -21.63 4.31 43.06
N SER A 22 -22.32 5.19 43.79
CA SER A 22 -22.28 5.22 45.27
C SER A 22 -23.69 5.06 45.83
N ASN A 23 -23.90 4.03 46.64
CA ASN A 23 -25.18 3.73 47.29
C ASN A 23 -24.91 3.09 48.66
N ALA A 24 -24.94 3.88 49.72
CA ALA A 24 -24.71 3.38 51.08
C ALA A 24 -25.83 2.40 51.50
N PRO A 25 -25.51 1.27 52.17
CA PRO A 25 -24.24 0.96 52.83
C PRO A 25 -23.18 0.27 51.94
N CYS A 26 -23.44 0.07 50.65
CA CYS A 26 -22.49 -0.59 49.76
C CYS A 26 -21.29 0.32 49.46
N ALA A 27 -20.10 -0.29 49.36
CA ALA A 27 -18.92 0.39 48.84
C ALA A 27 -19.17 0.85 47.40
N ALA A 28 -18.65 2.03 47.05
CA ALA A 28 -18.81 2.55 45.70
C ALA A 28 -18.05 1.69 44.68
N SER A 29 -18.60 1.55 43.48
CA SER A 29 -17.95 0.87 42.34
C SER A 29 -17.57 1.89 41.27
N THR A 30 -16.51 1.63 40.52
CA THR A 30 -16.06 2.48 39.40
C THR A 30 -15.80 1.67 38.15
N ASP A 31 -15.97 2.29 36.99
CA ASP A 31 -15.54 1.74 35.70
C ASP A 31 -15.07 2.90 34.77
N ASP A 32 -14.20 2.57 33.83
CA ASP A 32 -13.40 3.52 33.04
C ASP A 32 -13.62 3.32 31.53
N VAL A 33 -13.84 4.42 30.82
CA VAL A 33 -13.73 4.49 29.35
C VAL A 33 -12.49 5.30 29.01
N VAL A 34 -11.54 4.67 28.31
CA VAL A 34 -10.30 5.30 27.87
C VAL A 34 -10.45 5.74 26.42
N ILE A 35 -10.33 7.05 26.16
CA ILE A 35 -10.36 7.64 24.82
C ILE A 35 -8.96 8.13 24.49
N THR A 36 -8.35 7.61 23.43
CA THR A 36 -7.04 8.05 22.96
C THR A 36 -7.19 8.82 21.65
N THR A 37 -6.64 10.02 21.60
CA THR A 37 -6.51 10.84 20.39
C THR A 37 -5.07 10.87 19.93
N THR A 38 -4.87 10.78 18.62
CA THR A 38 -3.55 10.80 17.99
C THR A 38 -3.48 11.99 17.04
N ALA A 39 -2.28 12.52 16.81
CA ALA A 39 -2.09 13.60 15.85
C ALA A 39 -2.54 13.13 14.46
N CYS A 40 -3.09 14.05 13.67
CA CYS A 40 -3.30 13.79 12.26
C CYS A 40 -1.96 13.43 11.61
N PHE A 41 -1.97 12.35 10.82
CA PHE A 41 -0.80 11.94 10.04
C PHE A 41 -0.32 13.09 9.16
N THR A 42 0.99 13.35 9.19
CA THR A 42 1.68 14.26 8.28
C THR A 42 2.72 13.49 7.48
N CYS A 43 2.83 13.81 6.19
CA CYS A 43 3.81 13.17 5.34
C CYS A 43 5.24 13.42 5.81
N GLY A 44 6.09 12.40 5.72
CA GLY A 44 7.42 12.38 6.34
C GLY A 44 7.43 11.63 7.68
N GLY A 45 6.27 11.46 8.30
CA GLY A 45 6.09 10.60 9.47
C GLY A 45 5.92 9.13 9.12
N THR A 46 5.83 8.29 10.15
CA THR A 46 5.43 6.89 10.02
C THR A 46 3.91 6.80 9.89
N LEU A 47 3.44 6.12 8.84
CA LEU A 47 2.03 5.75 8.68
C LEU A 47 1.83 4.34 9.26
N ALA A 48 1.27 4.27 10.46
CA ALA A 48 0.95 3.00 11.13
C ALA A 48 -0.42 2.49 10.68
N ILE A 49 -0.46 1.30 10.08
CA ILE A 49 -1.68 0.66 9.57
C ILE A 49 -1.81 -0.74 10.15
N ASN A 50 -3.02 -1.08 10.59
CA ASN A 50 -3.40 -2.43 10.97
C ASN A 50 -4.22 -3.03 9.84
N HIS A 51 -3.58 -3.79 8.96
CA HIS A 51 -4.27 -4.55 7.94
C HIS A 51 -5.03 -5.71 8.57
N VAL A 52 -6.24 -5.95 8.11
CA VAL A 52 -7.09 -7.06 8.56
C VAL A 52 -7.35 -7.96 7.37
N ILE A 53 -7.11 -9.26 7.53
CA ILE A 53 -7.34 -10.24 6.46
C ILE A 53 -8.76 -10.12 5.88
N GLY A 54 -8.85 -10.17 4.56
CA GLY A 54 -10.12 -10.06 3.85
C GLY A 54 -9.94 -10.20 2.35
N VAL A 55 -10.79 -9.51 1.59
CA VAL A 55 -10.69 -9.51 0.12
C VAL A 55 -9.42 -8.81 -0.33
N VAL A 56 -9.06 -7.67 0.28
CA VAL A 56 -7.92 -6.87 -0.20
C VAL A 56 -6.61 -7.31 0.43
N ALA A 57 -6.51 -7.32 1.77
CA ALA A 57 -5.35 -7.83 2.47
C ALA A 57 -5.34 -9.38 2.59
N PRO A 58 -4.28 -10.08 2.13
CA PRO A 58 -4.15 -11.53 2.24
C PRO A 58 -3.82 -12.03 3.66
N GLU A 59 -3.53 -11.13 4.61
CA GLU A 59 -3.19 -11.47 5.99
C GLU A 59 -3.48 -10.31 6.95
N THR A 60 -3.69 -10.63 8.23
CA THR A 60 -3.77 -9.63 9.29
C THR A 60 -2.36 -9.28 9.76
N LYS A 61 -1.99 -7.99 9.66
CA LYS A 61 -0.70 -7.51 10.17
C LYS A 61 -0.66 -6.01 10.42
N SER A 62 0.16 -5.61 11.37
CA SER A 62 0.49 -4.21 11.61
C SER A 62 1.75 -3.84 10.84
N VAL A 63 1.69 -2.75 10.08
CA VAL A 63 2.82 -2.23 9.30
C VAL A 63 3.03 -0.75 9.60
N ASN A 64 4.29 -0.38 9.79
CA ASN A 64 4.73 0.99 9.89
C ASN A 64 5.35 1.41 8.56
N TYR A 65 4.57 2.05 7.70
CA TYR A 65 5.07 2.56 6.42
C TYR A 65 5.86 3.84 6.64
N GLY A 66 7.10 3.89 6.12
CA GLY A 66 7.76 5.17 5.90
C GLY A 66 7.01 5.99 4.86
N THR A 67 6.99 7.31 5.02
CA THR A 67 6.39 8.21 4.03
C THR A 67 7.32 9.36 3.66
N VAL A 68 7.18 9.90 2.45
CA VAL A 68 8.00 11.02 1.97
C VAL A 68 7.21 11.96 1.06
N SER A 69 7.41 13.26 1.27
CA SER A 69 6.91 14.31 0.38
C SER A 69 7.83 14.43 -0.84
N SER A 70 7.28 14.33 -2.04
CA SER A 70 8.07 14.34 -3.27
C SER A 70 7.31 14.99 -4.43
N THR A 71 8.05 15.66 -5.32
CA THR A 71 7.56 16.23 -6.58
C THR A 71 7.77 15.28 -7.78
N LEU A 72 8.26 14.06 -7.55
CA LEU A 72 8.57 13.10 -8.62
C LEU A 72 7.35 12.82 -9.52
N GLY A 73 6.14 12.77 -8.97
CA GLY A 73 4.91 12.58 -9.76
C GLY A 73 4.58 13.73 -10.73
N GLY A 74 5.38 14.81 -10.74
CA GLY A 74 5.24 15.96 -11.63
C GLY A 74 4.43 17.09 -11.00
N THR A 75 3.11 16.93 -10.87
CA THR A 75 2.24 18.04 -10.45
C THR A 75 2.16 18.17 -8.93
N GLY A 76 2.91 19.15 -8.41
CA GLY A 76 2.91 19.50 -6.99
C GLY A 76 3.62 18.46 -6.12
N THR A 77 3.69 18.75 -4.83
CA THR A 77 4.25 17.82 -3.85
C THR A 77 3.18 16.81 -3.44
N LYS A 78 3.53 15.53 -3.48
CA LYS A 78 2.65 14.41 -3.09
C LYS A 78 3.30 13.60 -1.99
N CYS A 79 2.48 12.93 -1.18
CA CYS A 79 2.96 12.02 -0.16
C CYS A 79 3.04 10.60 -0.70
N TRP A 80 4.19 9.95 -0.58
CA TRP A 80 4.41 8.58 -1.04
C TRP A 80 4.75 7.67 0.13
N ILE A 81 4.30 6.42 0.11
CA ILE A 81 4.91 5.39 0.96
C ILE A 81 6.28 4.99 0.41
N THR A 82 7.24 4.71 1.27
CA THR A 82 8.62 4.37 0.90
C THR A 82 8.90 2.87 0.99
N GLN A 83 7.85 2.05 1.04
CA GLN A 83 7.90 0.59 0.89
C GLN A 83 6.64 0.09 0.17
N ASN A 84 6.65 -1.14 -0.37
CA ASN A 84 5.49 -1.68 -1.10
C ASN A 84 4.29 -1.85 -0.17
N LEU A 85 3.07 -1.67 -0.68
CA LEU A 85 1.86 -1.99 0.09
C LEU A 85 1.92 -3.45 0.55
N GLY A 86 1.69 -3.67 1.83
CA GLY A 86 1.80 -4.98 2.45
C GLY A 86 3.23 -5.45 2.69
N SER A 87 4.28 -4.63 2.57
CA SER A 87 5.62 -5.02 3.02
C SER A 87 5.74 -4.84 4.54
N THR A 88 6.52 -5.70 5.20
CA THR A 88 6.83 -5.58 6.63
C THR A 88 7.84 -4.46 6.88
N ASN A 89 8.79 -4.28 5.97
CA ASN A 89 9.83 -3.26 6.05
C ASN A 89 10.14 -2.67 4.67
N GLN A 90 10.70 -1.46 4.68
CA GLN A 90 11.40 -0.93 3.53
C GLN A 90 12.54 -1.87 3.12
N ALA A 91 12.69 -2.09 1.81
CA ALA A 91 13.76 -2.90 1.26
C ALA A 91 15.13 -2.39 1.67
N GLY A 92 16.05 -3.31 2.00
CA GLY A 92 17.42 -2.98 2.39
C GLY A 92 18.35 -2.68 1.22
N SER A 93 17.97 -3.09 0.00
CA SER A 93 18.71 -2.84 -1.23
C SER A 93 17.77 -2.82 -2.45
N ALA A 94 18.31 -2.43 -3.60
CA ALA A 94 17.58 -2.49 -4.87
C ALA A 94 17.20 -3.92 -5.31
N THR A 95 17.83 -4.94 -4.72
CA THR A 95 17.67 -6.35 -5.06
C THR A 95 17.22 -7.20 -3.87
N ASP A 96 16.58 -6.58 -2.87
CA ASP A 96 16.06 -7.27 -1.70
C ASP A 96 14.92 -8.24 -2.08
N ALA A 97 15.24 -9.53 -2.11
CA ALA A 97 14.31 -10.59 -2.52
C ALA A 97 13.39 -11.08 -1.40
N THR A 98 13.51 -10.53 -0.19
CA THR A 98 12.82 -11.06 0.99
C THR A 98 11.30 -10.85 0.91
N ASP A 99 10.52 -11.78 1.44
CA ASP A 99 9.06 -11.62 1.57
C ASP A 99 8.71 -10.38 2.39
N ALA A 100 9.56 -10.06 3.38
CA ALA A 100 9.40 -8.91 4.25
C ALA A 100 9.47 -7.57 3.48
N ALA A 101 10.33 -7.46 2.46
CA ALA A 101 10.49 -6.26 1.64
C ALA A 101 9.56 -6.20 0.41
N ALA A 102 9.22 -7.35 -0.17
CA ALA A 102 8.47 -7.42 -1.43
C ALA A 102 7.03 -6.92 -1.31
N GLY A 103 6.38 -7.17 -0.17
CA GLY A 103 4.98 -6.84 0.03
C GLY A 103 4.03 -7.78 -0.71
N TRP A 104 2.83 -7.29 -1.01
CA TRP A 104 1.82 -8.08 -1.70
C TRP A 104 1.77 -7.74 -3.20
N TYR A 105 1.07 -8.58 -3.95
CA TYR A 105 0.90 -8.49 -5.39
C TYR A 105 -0.59 -8.48 -5.74
N TRP A 106 -0.95 -7.73 -6.77
CA TRP A 106 -2.32 -7.62 -7.25
C TRP A 106 -2.37 -7.83 -8.75
N GLN A 107 -3.37 -8.57 -9.21
CA GLN A 107 -3.77 -8.53 -10.61
C GLN A 107 -4.43 -7.17 -10.89
N PHE A 108 -4.31 -6.67 -12.12
CA PHE A 108 -4.80 -5.34 -12.43
C PHE A 108 -6.32 -5.25 -12.24
N ASN A 109 -6.77 -4.19 -11.57
CA ASN A 109 -8.16 -3.89 -11.24
C ASN A 109 -8.89 -4.99 -10.43
N HIS A 110 -8.14 -5.94 -9.87
CA HIS A 110 -8.66 -7.02 -9.06
C HIS A 110 -8.19 -6.83 -7.61
N MET A 111 -9.15 -6.57 -6.71
CA MET A 111 -8.89 -6.19 -5.32
C MET A 111 -8.10 -7.22 -4.52
N GLN A 112 -8.12 -8.50 -4.92
CA GLN A 112 -7.46 -9.58 -4.19
C GLN A 112 -5.94 -9.38 -4.14
N GLY A 113 -5.44 -9.08 -2.95
CA GLY A 113 -4.01 -9.12 -2.67
C GLY A 113 -3.54 -10.56 -2.51
N TYR A 114 -2.33 -10.82 -2.99
CA TYR A 114 -1.63 -12.08 -2.84
C TYR A 114 -0.29 -11.85 -2.15
N LYS A 115 0.02 -12.67 -1.15
CA LYS A 115 1.35 -12.74 -0.55
C LYS A 115 2.03 -14.05 -0.95
N TYR A 116 3.35 -14.05 -0.86
CA TYR A 116 4.17 -15.24 -1.00
C TYR A 116 5.02 -15.41 0.25
N ASP A 117 5.26 -16.67 0.62
CA ASP A 117 6.26 -17.08 1.59
C ASP A 117 7.21 -18.02 0.85
N GLY A 118 8.27 -17.44 0.27
CA GLY A 118 9.13 -18.06 -0.74
C GLY A 118 8.39 -18.39 -2.04
N THR A 119 7.67 -19.51 -2.10
CA THR A 119 6.97 -20.01 -3.30
C THR A 119 5.47 -20.19 -3.11
N THR A 120 4.98 -20.23 -1.87
CA THR A 120 3.57 -20.51 -1.59
C THR A 120 2.73 -19.24 -1.67
N ARG A 121 1.75 -19.20 -2.57
CA ARG A 121 0.80 -18.09 -2.70
C ARG A 121 -0.32 -18.18 -1.66
N THR A 122 -0.61 -17.08 -0.99
CA THR A 122 -1.78 -16.92 -0.11
C THR A 122 -2.56 -15.65 -0.48
N PRO A 123 -3.87 -15.74 -0.73
CA PRO A 123 -4.68 -16.95 -0.73
C PRO A 123 -4.35 -17.88 -1.92
N GLY A 124 -4.51 -19.18 -1.72
CA GLY A 124 -4.33 -20.21 -2.76
C GLY A 124 -5.51 -20.33 -3.72
N THR A 125 -6.22 -19.22 -4.01
CA THR A 125 -7.34 -19.19 -4.95
C THR A 125 -6.86 -19.45 -6.38
N ALA A 126 -7.78 -19.89 -7.24
CA ALA A 126 -7.50 -20.06 -8.67
C ALA A 126 -6.98 -18.74 -9.27
N TRP A 127 -5.93 -18.82 -10.08
CA TRP A 127 -5.38 -17.65 -10.75
C TRP A 127 -6.30 -17.23 -11.90
N ILE A 128 -6.65 -15.94 -11.96
CA ILE A 128 -7.63 -15.44 -12.93
C ILE A 128 -6.90 -15.05 -14.22
N ASN A 129 -7.24 -15.73 -15.31
CA ASN A 129 -6.76 -15.39 -16.65
C ASN A 129 -7.81 -15.86 -17.69
N PRO A 130 -8.47 -14.95 -18.42
CA PRO A 130 -8.27 -13.49 -18.43
C PRO A 130 -8.95 -12.77 -17.25
N ILE A 131 -8.47 -11.56 -16.94
CA ILE A 131 -9.14 -10.60 -16.05
C ILE A 131 -10.31 -9.96 -16.81
N SER A 132 -11.46 -9.79 -16.13
CA SER A 132 -12.70 -9.27 -16.71
C SER A 132 -12.97 -7.80 -16.37
N GLU A 133 -12.17 -7.23 -15.48
CA GLU A 133 -12.29 -5.90 -14.94
C GLU A 133 -11.65 -4.86 -15.87
N THR A 134 -12.42 -4.37 -16.85
CA THR A 134 -11.93 -3.56 -17.98
C THR A 134 -11.99 -2.05 -17.76
N SER A 135 -11.55 -1.54 -16.60
CA SER A 135 -11.53 -0.11 -16.29
C SER A 135 -10.24 0.30 -15.59
N ASP A 136 -10.02 1.61 -15.48
CA ASP A 136 -9.06 2.15 -14.50
C ASP A 136 -9.46 1.74 -13.08
N TRP A 137 -8.48 1.75 -12.16
CA TRP A 137 -8.77 1.61 -10.73
C TRP A 137 -9.55 2.84 -10.25
N LEU A 138 -10.62 2.58 -9.51
CA LEU A 138 -11.43 3.58 -8.83
C LEU A 138 -11.21 3.46 -7.31
N ALA A 139 -11.52 4.51 -6.56
CA ALA A 139 -11.36 4.49 -5.10
C ALA A 139 -12.07 3.31 -4.40
N VAL A 140 -13.15 2.79 -4.99
CA VAL A 140 -13.92 1.64 -4.44
C VAL A 140 -13.18 0.31 -4.56
N ASN A 141 -12.25 0.20 -5.51
CA ASN A 141 -11.48 -1.01 -5.73
C ASN A 141 -9.95 -0.81 -5.63
N ASP A 142 -9.46 0.41 -5.40
CA ASP A 142 -8.05 0.71 -5.19
C ASP A 142 -7.55 0.19 -3.81
N PRO A 143 -6.59 -0.76 -3.75
CA PRO A 143 -6.05 -1.29 -2.51
C PRO A 143 -5.33 -0.25 -1.66
N CYS A 144 -4.72 0.77 -2.28
CA CYS A 144 -4.14 1.88 -1.52
C CYS A 144 -5.21 2.70 -0.80
N THR A 145 -6.36 2.96 -1.46
CA THR A 145 -7.48 3.65 -0.80
C THR A 145 -8.09 2.81 0.30
N ILE A 146 -8.32 1.52 0.03
CA ILE A 146 -9.01 0.61 0.96
C ILE A 146 -8.14 0.34 2.20
N GLU A 147 -6.84 0.09 2.01
CA GLU A 147 -5.95 -0.33 3.09
C GLU A 147 -5.31 0.83 3.86
N LEU A 148 -5.02 1.96 3.18
CA LEU A 148 -4.36 3.10 3.83
C LEU A 148 -5.34 4.24 4.17
N GLY A 149 -6.58 4.15 3.70
CA GLY A 149 -7.65 5.09 3.95
C GLY A 149 -7.75 6.22 2.92
N THR A 150 -8.80 7.03 3.07
CA THR A 150 -9.19 8.08 2.13
C THR A 150 -8.03 9.03 1.77
N GLY A 151 -7.86 9.24 0.46
CA GLY A 151 -6.85 10.11 -0.14
C GLY A 151 -5.60 9.37 -0.61
N TRP A 152 -5.33 8.17 -0.10
CA TRP A 152 -4.32 7.29 -0.69
C TRP A 152 -4.87 6.61 -1.94
N ARG A 153 -4.03 6.44 -2.95
CA ARG A 153 -4.37 5.81 -4.24
C ARG A 153 -3.15 5.20 -4.90
N ILE A 154 -3.37 4.34 -5.90
CA ILE A 154 -2.32 3.91 -6.83
C ILE A 154 -1.94 5.11 -7.74
N PRO A 155 -0.65 5.33 -8.03
CA PRO A 155 -0.20 6.34 -8.96
C PRO A 155 -0.76 6.11 -10.35
N THR A 156 -1.11 7.19 -11.04
CA THR A 156 -1.49 7.16 -12.46
C THR A 156 -0.29 6.84 -13.35
N SER A 157 -0.53 6.43 -14.60
CA SER A 157 0.57 6.21 -15.53
C SER A 157 1.40 7.47 -15.78
N THR A 158 0.76 8.64 -15.77
CA THR A 158 1.45 9.93 -15.93
C THR A 158 2.36 10.23 -14.75
N GLU A 159 1.95 9.93 -13.52
CA GLU A 159 2.80 10.10 -12.34
C GLU A 159 4.00 9.16 -12.37
N TRP A 160 3.85 7.93 -12.85
CA TRP A 160 4.99 7.04 -13.02
C TRP A 160 5.96 7.52 -14.10
N THR A 161 5.45 7.93 -15.27
CA THR A 161 6.27 8.53 -16.33
C THR A 161 7.05 9.75 -15.83
N ASN A 162 6.38 10.63 -15.07
CA ASN A 162 7.03 11.80 -14.50
C ASN A 162 8.07 11.42 -13.43
N ALA A 163 7.78 10.43 -12.58
CA ALA A 163 8.68 10.00 -11.53
C ALA A 163 9.96 9.38 -12.10
N ASP A 164 9.82 8.55 -13.12
CA ASP A 164 10.92 7.93 -13.85
C ASP A 164 11.81 8.99 -14.52
N ALA A 165 11.20 9.92 -15.27
CA ALA A 165 11.92 10.98 -15.97
C ALA A 165 12.57 11.99 -15.02
N THR A 166 11.85 12.45 -14.00
CA THR A 166 12.35 13.44 -13.02
C THR A 166 13.39 12.82 -12.08
N GLY A 167 13.21 11.53 -11.75
CA GLY A 167 14.17 10.76 -10.97
C GLY A 167 15.42 10.39 -11.75
N ALA A 168 15.41 10.54 -13.08
CA ALA A 168 16.46 10.12 -14.00
C ALA A 168 16.87 8.65 -13.77
N TRP A 169 15.88 7.76 -13.60
CA TRP A 169 16.12 6.35 -13.32
C TRP A 169 16.46 5.61 -14.61
N ASN A 170 17.67 5.06 -14.68
CA ASN A 170 18.14 4.24 -15.79
C ASN A 170 18.30 2.77 -15.38
N ASN A 171 18.04 2.44 -14.12
CA ASN A 171 18.10 1.09 -13.57
C ASN A 171 17.45 1.05 -12.17
N TYR A 172 17.27 -0.16 -11.63
CA TYR A 172 16.72 -0.33 -10.28
C TYR A 172 17.57 0.31 -9.17
N ASN A 173 18.89 0.53 -9.38
CA ASN A 173 19.74 1.08 -8.31
C ASN A 173 19.45 2.56 -8.14
N GLU A 174 19.26 3.27 -9.25
CA GLU A 174 18.86 4.68 -9.25
C GLU A 174 17.44 4.85 -8.70
N ALA A 175 16.51 3.98 -9.11
CA ALA A 175 15.15 3.97 -8.55
C ALA A 175 15.14 3.71 -7.03
N TYR A 176 15.99 2.78 -6.55
CA TYR A 176 16.17 2.51 -5.13
C TYR A 176 16.88 3.64 -4.37
N ASN A 177 17.86 4.30 -5.00
CA ASN A 177 18.57 5.42 -4.39
C ASN A 177 17.71 6.69 -4.29
N SER A 178 16.62 6.76 -5.05
CA SER A 178 15.61 7.81 -4.90
C SER A 178 14.93 7.81 -3.54
N VAL A 179 14.14 8.85 -3.27
CA VAL A 179 13.32 8.96 -2.06
C VAL A 179 12.25 7.87 -1.96
N LEU A 180 11.86 7.23 -3.07
CA LEU A 180 10.78 6.24 -3.08
C LEU A 180 11.23 4.83 -2.69
N LYS A 181 12.55 4.52 -2.74
CA LYS A 181 13.09 3.19 -2.41
C LYS A 181 12.39 2.05 -3.17
N LEU A 182 12.21 2.23 -4.49
CA LEU A 182 11.70 1.16 -5.35
C LEU A 182 12.78 0.08 -5.48
N HIS A 183 12.38 -1.19 -5.47
CA HIS A 183 13.31 -2.33 -5.56
C HIS A 183 12.77 -3.43 -6.48
N ALA A 184 13.62 -4.40 -6.82
CA ALA A 184 13.30 -5.53 -7.66
C ALA A 184 12.45 -6.58 -6.91
N ALA A 185 11.19 -6.24 -6.64
CA ALA A 185 10.23 -7.05 -5.88
C ALA A 185 9.67 -8.27 -6.65
N GLY A 186 10.08 -8.48 -7.90
CA GLY A 186 9.58 -9.57 -8.74
C GLY A 186 8.13 -9.38 -9.19
N ILE A 187 7.51 -10.49 -9.59
CA ILE A 187 6.22 -10.54 -10.28
C ILE A 187 5.47 -11.84 -9.95
N SER A 188 4.14 -11.80 -9.97
CA SER A 188 3.34 -13.03 -10.09
C SER A 188 2.98 -13.27 -11.56
N MET A 189 3.35 -14.43 -12.10
CA MET A 189 3.20 -14.75 -13.53
C MET A 189 1.73 -14.78 -13.95
N TYR A 190 1.42 -14.22 -15.12
CA TYR A 190 0.04 -14.14 -15.63
C TYR A 190 -0.61 -15.51 -15.89
N SER A 191 0.18 -16.55 -16.15
CA SER A 191 -0.31 -17.89 -16.52
C SER A 191 -0.89 -18.67 -15.34
N ASP A 192 -0.24 -18.59 -14.18
CA ASP A 192 -0.52 -19.47 -13.03
C ASP A 192 -0.36 -18.76 -11.68
N GLY A 193 0.06 -17.51 -11.67
CA GLY A 193 0.42 -16.73 -10.49
C GLY A 193 1.56 -17.33 -9.70
N SER A 194 2.50 -18.02 -10.35
CA SER A 194 3.78 -18.38 -9.73
C SER A 194 4.62 -17.12 -9.50
N LEU A 195 5.38 -17.07 -8.40
CA LEU A 195 6.29 -15.98 -8.13
C LEU A 195 7.56 -16.13 -8.98
N SER A 196 7.99 -15.05 -9.62
CA SER A 196 9.22 -14.98 -10.40
C SER A 196 9.98 -13.68 -10.14
N ASP A 197 11.26 -13.65 -10.54
CA ASP A 197 12.03 -12.42 -10.79
C ASP A 197 12.34 -11.48 -9.63
N ARG A 198 12.15 -11.93 -8.38
CA ARG A 198 12.68 -11.19 -7.23
C ARG A 198 14.20 -11.02 -7.35
N ALA A 199 14.71 -9.87 -6.93
CA ALA A 199 16.08 -9.41 -7.12
C ALA A 199 16.50 -9.09 -8.57
N ILE A 200 15.64 -9.34 -9.57
CA ILE A 200 15.97 -9.16 -10.98
C ILE A 200 15.16 -8.01 -11.58
N TYR A 201 13.84 -8.05 -11.37
CA TYR A 201 12.89 -7.06 -11.90
C TYR A 201 11.99 -6.52 -10.79
N GLY A 202 11.52 -5.28 -10.93
CA GLY A 202 10.46 -4.70 -10.11
C GLY A 202 9.33 -4.19 -11.00
N PHE A 203 8.11 -4.60 -10.69
CA PHE A 203 6.92 -4.22 -11.43
C PHE A 203 5.92 -3.53 -10.51
N TYR A 204 5.43 -2.37 -10.93
CA TYR A 204 4.55 -1.52 -10.14
C TYR A 204 3.35 -1.10 -10.97
N TRP A 205 2.14 -1.47 -10.55
CA TRP A 205 0.96 -1.02 -11.29
C TRP A 205 0.82 0.50 -11.24
N SER A 206 0.31 1.06 -12.35
CA SER A 206 -0.38 2.34 -12.31
C SER A 206 -1.88 2.09 -12.11
N SER A 207 -2.65 3.13 -11.81
CA SER A 207 -4.13 3.06 -11.78
C SER A 207 -4.78 3.05 -13.17
N THR A 208 -3.98 3.12 -14.24
CA THR A 208 -4.45 3.40 -15.60
C THR A 208 -4.45 2.15 -16.48
N LEU A 209 -5.63 1.77 -16.98
CA LEU A 209 -5.83 0.74 -17.99
C LEU A 209 -5.18 1.17 -19.31
N PHE A 210 -4.68 0.21 -20.08
CA PHE A 210 -4.21 0.50 -21.43
C PHE A 210 -5.39 0.75 -22.38
N THR A 211 -5.11 1.08 -23.65
CA THR A 211 -6.18 1.35 -24.63
C THR A 211 -6.97 0.09 -25.00
N ASP A 212 -6.44 -1.10 -24.71
CA ASP A 212 -7.16 -2.36 -24.81
C ASP A 212 -7.56 -2.87 -23.42
N ALA A 213 -8.56 -3.75 -23.40
CA ALA A 213 -9.14 -4.28 -22.17
C ALA A 213 -8.29 -5.36 -21.46
N ASN A 214 -7.21 -5.84 -22.08
CA ASN A 214 -6.41 -6.98 -21.60
C ASN A 214 -5.10 -6.55 -20.96
N ASN A 215 -4.70 -5.29 -21.12
CA ASN A 215 -3.44 -4.76 -20.65
C ASN A 215 -3.62 -3.49 -19.83
N ALA A 216 -2.64 -3.21 -18.97
CA ALA A 216 -2.60 -2.05 -18.11
C ALA A 216 -1.21 -1.45 -18.05
N ARG A 217 -1.16 -0.16 -17.67
CA ARG A 217 0.10 0.57 -17.55
C ARG A 217 0.74 0.31 -16.19
N SER A 218 2.05 0.18 -16.19
CA SER A 218 2.89 -0.07 -15.01
C SER A 218 4.23 0.66 -15.15
N LEU A 219 5.02 0.68 -14.08
CA LEU A 219 6.45 0.99 -14.13
C LEU A 219 7.22 -0.33 -14.01
N THR A 220 8.22 -0.53 -14.87
CA THR A 220 9.18 -1.65 -14.78
C THR A 220 10.56 -1.11 -14.47
N ILE A 221 11.23 -1.72 -13.48
CA ILE A 221 12.64 -1.44 -13.15
C ILE A 221 13.45 -2.74 -13.23
N LEU A 222 14.66 -2.64 -13.76
CA LEU A 222 15.59 -3.75 -13.95
C LEU A 222 17.04 -3.23 -13.90
N SER A 223 18.02 -4.12 -13.96
CA SER A 223 19.43 -3.73 -13.86
C SER A 223 19.90 -2.79 -14.99
N SER A 224 19.26 -2.83 -16.15
CA SER A 224 19.63 -2.07 -17.35
C SER A 224 18.62 -0.99 -17.75
N GLY A 225 17.57 -0.75 -16.95
CA GLY A 225 16.51 0.17 -17.35
C GLY A 225 15.50 0.45 -16.24
N SER A 226 14.83 1.60 -16.36
CA SER A 226 13.56 1.90 -15.70
C SER A 226 12.70 2.60 -16.75
N TYR A 227 11.44 2.20 -16.89
CA TYR A 227 10.53 2.79 -17.88
C TYR A 227 9.06 2.44 -17.62
N PRO A 228 8.12 3.32 -18.03
CA PRO A 228 6.71 2.97 -18.14
C PRO A 228 6.51 1.80 -19.10
N ASN A 229 5.69 0.83 -18.72
CA ASN A 229 5.47 -0.41 -19.44
C ASN A 229 3.97 -0.73 -19.54
N VAL A 230 3.63 -1.66 -20.42
CA VAL A 230 2.27 -2.17 -20.63
C VAL A 230 2.31 -3.69 -20.43
N ASN A 231 1.55 -4.19 -19.47
CA ASN A 231 1.55 -5.60 -19.09
C ASN A 231 0.13 -6.16 -19.08
N ASN A 232 0.01 -7.48 -19.31
CA ASN A 232 -1.27 -8.18 -19.22
C ASN A 232 -1.88 -8.02 -17.83
N ASN A 233 -3.19 -7.77 -17.78
CA ASN A 233 -3.92 -7.53 -16.52
C ASN A 233 -3.81 -8.70 -15.53
N ALA A 234 -3.60 -9.92 -16.02
CA ALA A 234 -3.49 -11.11 -15.18
C ALA A 234 -2.12 -11.22 -14.47
N TYR A 235 -1.12 -10.38 -14.74
CA TYR A 235 0.10 -10.36 -13.92
C TYR A 235 -0.17 -9.80 -12.52
N GLY A 236 0.51 -10.35 -11.51
CA GLY A 236 0.54 -9.74 -10.19
C GLY A 236 1.72 -8.78 -10.06
N HIS A 237 1.46 -7.48 -9.83
CA HIS A 237 2.50 -6.50 -9.55
C HIS A 237 2.35 -5.90 -8.14
N SER A 238 3.43 -5.34 -7.64
CA SER A 238 3.42 -4.60 -6.37
C SER A 238 2.73 -3.23 -6.54
N LEU A 239 2.27 -2.67 -5.43
CA LEU A 239 1.67 -1.34 -5.39
C LEU A 239 2.53 -0.37 -4.56
N ARG A 240 2.64 0.86 -5.04
CA ARG A 240 3.33 1.95 -4.35
C ARG A 240 2.39 3.14 -4.20
N CYS A 241 1.80 3.30 -3.02
CA CYS A 241 0.72 4.26 -2.82
C CYS A 241 1.19 5.71 -2.75
N ILE A 242 0.37 6.61 -3.30
CA ILE A 242 0.53 8.06 -3.30
C ILE A 242 -0.72 8.72 -2.70
N LYS A 243 -0.56 9.87 -2.06
CA LYS A 243 -1.64 10.71 -1.54
C LYS A 243 -1.41 12.17 -1.93
N ASP A 244 -2.51 12.82 -2.32
CA ASP A 244 -2.54 14.24 -2.70
C ASP A 244 -2.40 15.21 -1.53
#